data_AF-A0A3P1ZXA4-F1
#
_entry.id   AF-A0A3P1ZXA4-F1
#
_cell.length_a   1.000
_cell.length_b   1.000
_cell.length_c   1.000
_cell.angle_alpha   90.00
_cell.angle_beta   90.00
_cell.angle_gamma   90.00
#
_symmetry.space_group_name_H-M   'P 1'
#
loop_
_entity.id
_entity.type
_entity.pdbx_description
1 polymer ?
#
loop_
_entity_poly.entity_id
_entity_poly.type
_entity_poly.pdbx_seq_one_letter_code
_entity_poly.pdbx_strand_id
1 'polypeptide(L)' 'MKTTIISFLLIFCAVYTAAQTNYYTETKTFQENGYTYQCDVLTGKRVRLYNKENNLVYVRQIFKDTKEVPGFGFD' A
#
# COMPACT_ATOMS: atom_id res chain seq x y z
N MET A 1 34.24 12.23 20.72
CA MET A 1 34.27 12.65 19.31
C MET A 1 34.43 11.47 18.35
N LYS A 2 35.53 10.70 18.38
CA LYS A 2 35.69 9.53 17.48
C LYS A 2 34.62 8.45 17.69
N THR A 3 34.37 8.03 18.93
CA THR A 3 33.34 7.03 19.28
C THR A 3 31.92 7.51 18.96
N THR A 4 31.62 8.78 19.24
CA THR A 4 30.31 9.38 18.90
C THR A 4 30.04 9.43 17.40
N ILE A 5 31.06 9.69 16.57
CA ILE A 5 30.94 9.65 15.10
C ILE A 5 30.67 8.23 14.61
N ILE A 6 31.39 7.25 15.16
CA ILE A 6 31.21 5.83 14.82
C ILE A 6 29.80 5.36 15.20
N SER A 7 29.32 5.71 16.40
CA SER A 7 27.95 5.39 16.80
C SER A 7 26.90 6.01 15.89
N PHE A 8 27.09 7.26 15.45
CA PHE A 8 26.21 7.90 14.48
C PHE A 8 26.19 7.16 13.13
N LEU A 9 27.36 6.74 12.63
CA LEU A 9 27.48 5.98 11.39
C LEU A 9 26.74 4.64 11.47
N LEU A 10 26.91 3.91 12.58
CA LEU A 10 26.25 2.62 12.81
C LEU A 10 24.73 2.75 12.83
N ILE A 11 24.20 3.84 13.40
CA ILE A 11 22.76 4.12 13.38
C ILE A 11 22.28 4.32 11.93
N PHE A 12 22.99 5.07 11.10
CA PHE A 12 22.63 5.24 9.69
C PHE A 12 22.67 3.92 8.90
N CYS A 13 23.67 3.08 9.12
CA CYS A 13 23.74 1.74 8.50
C CYS A 13 22.56 0.85 8.94
N ALA A 14 22.19 0.89 10.22
CA ALA A 14 21.04 0.15 10.73
C ALA A 14 19.71 0.63 10.11
N VAL A 15 19.53 1.95 9.96
CA VAL A 15 18.35 2.52 9.31
C VAL A 15 18.27 2.13 7.83
N TYR A 16 19.39 2.17 7.12
CA TYR A 16 19.44 1.83 5.70
C TYR A 16 19.13 0.34 5.45
N THR A 17 19.62 -0.54 6.32
CA THR A 17 19.35 -1.99 6.23
C THR A 17 17.94 -2.38 6.67
N ALA A 18 17.33 -1.61 7.58
CA ALA A 18 15.95 -1.80 8.02
C ALA A 18 14.91 -1.20 7.07
N ALA A 19 15.32 -0.33 6.13
CA ALA A 19 14.40 0.30 5.19
C ALA A 19 13.90 -0.71 4.16
N GLN A 20 12.57 -0.88 4.06
CA GLN A 20 11.97 -1.63 2.97
C GLN A 20 11.90 -0.77 1.71
N THR A 21 12.24 -1.37 0.56
CA THR A 21 12.04 -0.73 -0.75
C THR A 21 10.54 -0.53 -0.98
N ASN A 22 10.13 0.71 -1.23
CA ASN A 22 8.75 1.01 -1.58
C ASN A 22 8.52 0.76 -3.08
N TYR A 23 7.74 -0.27 -3.40
CA TYR A 23 7.40 -0.66 -4.77
C TYR A 23 6.09 -0.04 -5.30
N TYR A 24 5.41 0.78 -4.48
CA TYR A 24 4.07 1.31 -4.76
C TYR A 24 4.07 2.83 -4.80
N THR A 25 5.05 3.41 -5.49
CA THR A 25 5.25 4.87 -5.57
C THR A 25 4.34 5.54 -6.60
N GLU A 26 3.87 4.78 -7.58
CA GLU A 26 3.01 5.25 -8.67
C GLU A 26 1.94 4.22 -9.03
N THR A 27 0.90 4.68 -9.72
CA THR A 27 -0.16 3.80 -10.23
C THR A 27 0.41 2.89 -11.31
N LYS A 28 0.30 1.58 -11.12
CA LYS A 28 0.94 0.57 -11.97
C LYS A 28 0.19 -0.76 -11.98
N THR A 29 0.18 -1.42 -13.14
CA THR A 29 -0.20 -2.84 -13.24
C THR A 29 1.06 -3.72 -13.10
N PHE A 30 1.00 -4.71 -12.21
CA PHE A 30 2.02 -5.75 -12.06
C PHE A 30 1.57 -7.02 -12.78
N GLN A 31 2.41 -7.54 -13.66
CA GLN A 31 2.20 -8.79 -14.39
C GLN A 31 3.08 -9.86 -13.76
N GLU A 32 2.47 -10.79 -13.04
CA GLU A 32 3.16 -11.86 -12.34
C GLU A 32 2.77 -13.21 -12.93
N ASN A 33 3.46 -14.27 -12.49
CA ASN A 33 3.21 -15.61 -13.01
C ASN A 33 1.83 -16.14 -12.57
N GLY A 34 0.84 -15.99 -13.43
CA GLY A 34 -0.52 -16.50 -13.24
C GLY A 34 -1.50 -15.51 -12.59
N TYR A 35 -1.10 -14.26 -12.37
CA TYR A 35 -1.98 -13.22 -11.82
C TYR A 35 -1.53 -11.82 -12.23
N THR A 36 -2.50 -10.92 -12.36
CA THR A 36 -2.26 -9.51 -12.64
C THR A 36 -2.78 -8.68 -11.48
N TYR A 37 -1.95 -7.79 -10.93
CA TYR A 37 -2.36 -6.87 -9.88
C TYR A 37 -2.41 -5.44 -10.40
N GLN A 38 -3.33 -4.66 -9.87
CA GLN A 38 -3.39 -3.22 -10.06
C GLN A 38 -3.06 -2.54 -8.73
N CYS A 39 -2.14 -1.58 -8.80
CA CYS A 39 -1.81 -0.67 -7.73
C CYS A 39 -2.26 0.72 -8.15
N ASP A 40 -3.21 1.28 -7.42
CA ASP A 40 -3.65 2.65 -7.58
C ASP A 40 -3.12 3.47 -6.41
N VAL A 41 -2.24 4.44 -6.72
CA VAL A 41 -1.67 5.34 -5.70
C VAL A 41 -2.64 6.48 -5.46
N LEU A 42 -3.03 6.64 -4.21
CA LEU A 42 -4.00 7.62 -3.74
C LEU A 42 -3.28 8.77 -3.03
N THR A 43 -4.01 9.86 -2.81
CA THR A 43 -3.51 11.00 -2.04
C THR A 43 -3.11 10.58 -0.63
N GLY A 44 -2.09 11.22 -0.06
CA GLY A 44 -1.67 10.97 1.32
C GLY A 44 -0.85 9.69 1.53
N LYS A 45 -0.08 9.25 0.51
CA LYS A 45 0.77 8.04 0.55
C LYS A 45 -0.03 6.75 0.80
N ARG A 46 -1.31 6.75 0.44
CA ARG A 46 -2.17 5.55 0.48
C ARG A 46 -2.09 4.81 -0.84
N VAL A 47 -2.23 3.50 -0.78
CA VAL A 47 -2.20 2.64 -1.95
C VAL A 47 -3.39 1.69 -1.88
N ARG A 48 -4.04 1.49 -3.03
CA ARG A 48 -5.02 0.43 -3.22
C ARG A 48 -4.40 -0.63 -4.12
N LEU A 49 -4.04 -1.77 -3.54
CA LEU A 49 -3.44 -2.90 -4.24
C LEU A 49 -4.45 -4.05 -4.28
N TYR A 50 -4.75 -4.55 -5.48
CA TYR A 50 -5.76 -5.60 -5.68
C TYR A 50 -5.44 -6.44 -6.91
N ASN A 51 -5.92 -7.69 -6.91
CA ASN A 51 -5.95 -8.49 -8.12
C ASN A 51 -6.86 -7.78 -9.14
N LYS A 52 -6.36 -7.56 -10.35
CA LYS A 52 -7.02 -6.81 -11.42
C LYS A 52 -8.35 -7.43 -11.86
N GLU A 53 -8.56 -8.72 -11.60
CA GLU A 53 -9.83 -9.41 -11.86
C GLU A 53 -10.93 -9.09 -10.83
N ASN A 54 -10.59 -8.40 -9.73
CA ASN A 54 -11.56 -8.07 -8.69
C ASN A 54 -12.52 -6.95 -9.13
N ASN A 55 -13.81 -7.26 -9.16
CA ASN A 55 -14.86 -6.36 -9.64
C ASN A 55 -15.49 -5.48 -8.55
N LEU A 56 -15.12 -5.67 -7.27
CA LEU A 56 -15.78 -5.00 -6.14
C LEU A 56 -14.97 -3.86 -5.53
N VAL A 57 -13.80 -3.56 -6.10
CA VAL A 57 -12.79 -2.63 -5.53
C VAL A 57 -13.31 -1.20 -5.42
N TYR A 58 -14.14 -0.78 -6.37
CA TYR A 58 -14.74 0.56 -6.44
C TYR A 58 -16.25 0.56 -6.21
N VAL A 59 -16.79 -0.57 -5.73
CA VAL A 59 -18.22 -0.73 -5.53
C VAL A 59 -18.57 -0.35 -4.10
N ARG A 60 -19.59 0.49 -3.94
CA ARG A 60 -20.11 0.88 -2.62
C ARG A 60 -20.67 -0.35 -1.91
N GLN A 61 -20.34 -0.52 -0.63
CA GLN A 61 -20.93 -1.56 0.20
C GLN A 61 -22.41 -1.26 0.44
N ILE A 62 -23.24 -2.29 0.33
CA ILE A 62 -24.70 -2.21 0.52
C ILE A 62 -25.21 -3.44 1.28
N PHE A 63 -26.32 -3.30 1.99
CA PHE A 63 -27.09 -4.42 2.50
C PHE A 63 -27.62 -5.23 1.31
N LYS A 64 -27.34 -6.53 1.29
CA LYS A 64 -27.64 -7.38 0.12
C LYS A 64 -29.14 -7.51 -0.14
N ASP A 65 -29.93 -7.53 0.93
CA ASP A 65 -31.38 -7.65 0.96
C ASP A 65 -32.07 -6.34 0.59
N THR A 66 -31.75 -5.24 1.26
CA THR A 66 -32.44 -3.94 1.05
C THR A 66 -31.82 -3.08 -0.04
N LYS A 67 -30.59 -3.38 -0.45
CA LYS A 67 -29.75 -2.54 -1.34
C LYS A 67 -29.40 -1.17 -0.75
N GLU A 68 -29.71 -0.94 0.51
CA GLU A 68 -29.40 0.31 1.18
C GLU A 68 -27.92 0.39 1.55
N VAL A 69 -27.41 1.61 1.61
CA VAL A 69 -26.05 1.89 2.06
C VAL A 69 -26.06 1.89 3.60
N PRO A 70 -25.21 1.13 4.27
CA PRO A 70 -25.12 1.18 5.72
C PRO A 70 -24.75 2.59 6.19
N GLY A 71 -25.41 3.08 7.25
CA GLY A 71 -25.09 4.36 7.88
C GLY A 71 -23.74 4.37 8.63
N PHE A 72 -22.94 3.32 8.47
CA PHE A 72 -21.60 3.15 9.03
C PHE A 72 -20.71 2.52 7.94
N GLY A 73 -19.48 2.98 7.80
CA GLY A 73 -18.57 2.48 6.78
C GLY A 73 -17.21 3.16 6.83
N PHE A 74 -16.24 2.57 6.14
CA PHE A 74 -14.94 3.20 5.92
C PHE A 74 -15.06 4.10 4.68
N ASP A 75 -14.89 5.41 4.89
CA ASP A 75 -14.78 6.42 3.83
C ASP A 75 -13.52 6.23 2.96
#